data_AF-G4Z7F7-F1
#
_entry.id   AF-G4Z7F7-F1
#
_cell.length_a   1.000
_cell.length_b   1.000
_cell.length_c   1.000
_cell.angle_alpha   90.00
_cell.angle_beta   90.00
_cell.angle_gamma   90.00
#
_symmetry.space_group_name_H-M   'P 1'
#
loop_
_entity.id
_entity.type
_entity.pdbx_description
1 polymer ?
#
loop_
_entity_poly.entity_id
_entity_poly.type
_entity_poly.pdbx_seq_one_letter_code
_entity_poly.pdbx_strand_id
1 'polypeptide(L)'
;MCTPILPKLIYFVVALAAVIIASIDSHAQYDGILTFYGDKDFKGEKWQFHRTLEPQYCYNDNVGKPSSITWRNQIKTGNFGGKAKIAFFTKHDCKGKALAWFTTEKDFPRNLELDRIDNQVKSFMLLQTSWLPDVIVRDVV
;
A
#
# COMPACT_ATOMS: atom_id res chain seq x y z
N MET A 1 -7.73 -4.23 65.13
CA MET A 1 -8.50 -3.95 63.89
C MET A 1 -7.50 -3.53 62.83
N CYS A 2 -7.08 -4.45 61.96
CA CYS A 2 -6.16 -4.16 60.85
C CYS A 2 -7.00 -3.93 59.60
N THR A 3 -7.03 -2.70 59.08
CA THR A 3 -7.58 -2.38 57.78
C THR A 3 -6.59 -2.82 56.68
N PRO A 4 -7.00 -3.59 55.66
CA PRO A 4 -6.10 -3.99 54.61
C PRO A 4 -5.90 -2.80 53.64
N ILE A 5 -4.69 -2.26 53.57
CA ILE A 5 -4.27 -1.21 52.61
C ILE A 5 -3.99 -1.83 51.22
N LEU A 6 -4.61 -2.97 50.91
CA LEU A 6 -4.26 -3.81 49.75
C LEU A 6 -5.23 -3.80 48.54
N PRO A 7 -6.29 -2.98 48.40
CA PRO A 7 -7.04 -2.96 47.14
C PRO A 7 -6.48 -1.96 46.12
N LYS A 8 -6.03 -0.78 46.55
CA LYS A 8 -5.74 0.36 45.64
C LYS A 8 -4.53 0.15 44.74
N LEU A 9 -3.48 -0.51 45.24
CA LEU A 9 -2.27 -0.79 44.47
C LEU A 9 -2.54 -1.80 43.35
N ILE A 10 -3.39 -2.81 43.64
CA ILE A 10 -3.78 -3.83 42.66
C ILE A 10 -4.62 -3.18 41.56
N TYR A 11 -5.61 -2.35 41.89
CA TYR A 11 -6.38 -1.62 40.88
C TYR A 11 -5.51 -0.69 40.02
N PHE A 12 -4.50 -0.04 40.60
CA PHE A 12 -3.56 0.80 39.86
C PHE A 12 -2.72 -0.03 38.88
N VAL A 13 -2.19 -1.17 39.31
CA VAL A 13 -1.41 -2.06 38.45
C VAL A 13 -2.27 -2.67 37.33
N VAL A 14 -3.50 -3.08 37.63
CA VAL A 14 -4.45 -3.61 36.64
C VAL A 14 -4.84 -2.54 35.62
N ALA A 15 -5.10 -1.31 36.06
CA ALA A 15 -5.40 -0.18 35.17
C ALA A 15 -4.20 0.18 34.28
N LEU A 16 -2.98 0.17 34.82
CA LEU A 16 -1.76 0.42 34.04
C LEU A 16 -1.54 -0.67 32.97
N ALA A 17 -1.75 -1.93 33.33
CA ALA A 17 -1.65 -3.05 32.39
C ALA A 17 -2.70 -2.94 31.27
N ALA A 18 -3.93 -2.51 31.57
CA ALA A 18 -4.98 -2.30 30.58
C ALA A 18 -4.63 -1.17 29.58
N VAL A 19 -3.99 -0.09 30.03
CA VAL A 19 -3.53 1.01 29.16
C VAL A 19 -2.38 0.56 28.25
N ILE A 20 -1.47 -0.28 28.75
CA ILE A 20 -0.36 -0.84 27.95
C ILE A 20 -0.89 -1.82 26.89
N ILE A 21 -1.89 -2.64 27.22
CA ILE A 21 -2.50 -3.56 26.24
C ILE A 21 -3.34 -2.80 25.19
N ALA A 22 -3.95 -1.67 25.54
CA ALA A 22 -4.68 -0.83 24.59
C ALA A 22 -3.78 -0.01 23.64
N SER A 23 -2.47 0.06 23.91
CA SER A 23 -1.51 0.85 23.10
C SER A 23 -0.71 0.01 22.09
N ILE A 24 -0.93 -1.30 22.04
CA ILE A 24 -0.45 -2.18 20.97
C ILE A 24 -1.48 -2.26 19.84
N ASP A 25 -1.87 -1.11 19.28
CA ASP A 25 -2.34 -1.07 17.89
C ASP A 25 -1.11 -1.30 17.01
N SER A 26 -0.78 -2.57 16.79
CA SER A 26 0.15 -2.98 15.77
C SER A 26 -0.48 -2.67 14.42
N HIS A 27 -0.23 -1.45 13.91
CA HIS A 27 -0.59 -1.07 12.56
C HIS A 27 -0.06 -2.15 11.60
N ALA A 28 -0.97 -2.90 11.00
CA ALA A 28 -0.71 -3.86 9.92
C ALA A 28 -0.26 -3.15 8.62
N GLN A 29 0.63 -2.17 8.73
CA GLN A 29 1.19 -1.39 7.61
C GLN A 29 2.28 -2.15 6.85
N TYR A 30 2.67 -3.35 7.30
CA TYR A 30 3.73 -4.16 6.69
C TYR A 30 3.24 -5.42 5.97
N ASP A 31 1.94 -5.50 5.65
CA ASP A 31 1.35 -6.56 4.82
C ASP A 31 0.59 -5.97 3.63
N GLY A 32 1.26 -5.04 2.94
CA GLY A 32 0.77 -4.44 1.71
C GLY A 32 0.54 -5.50 0.64
N ILE A 33 -0.57 -5.40 -0.10
CA ILE A 33 -0.83 -6.30 -1.23
C ILE A 33 -1.21 -5.48 -2.44
N LEU A 34 -0.58 -5.77 -3.58
CA LEU A 34 -1.01 -5.33 -4.90
C LEU A 34 -1.51 -6.54 -5.68
N THR A 35 -2.65 -6.40 -6.34
CA THR A 35 -3.17 -7.43 -7.25
C THR A 35 -3.44 -6.81 -8.62
N PHE A 36 -2.79 -7.36 -9.63
CA PHE A 36 -2.97 -7.04 -11.03
C PHE A 36 -3.86 -8.10 -11.66
N TYR A 37 -4.92 -7.69 -12.34
CA TYR A 37 -5.94 -8.57 -12.91
C TYR A 37 -5.91 -8.48 -14.43
N GLY A 38 -5.93 -9.62 -15.11
CA GLY A 38 -5.89 -9.71 -16.58
C GLY A 38 -7.16 -9.20 -17.26
N ASP A 39 -8.30 -9.15 -16.55
CA ASP A 39 -9.54 -8.56 -17.05
C ASP A 39 -9.94 -7.31 -16.26
N LYS A 40 -10.86 -6.53 -16.84
CA LYS A 40 -11.57 -5.45 -16.15
C LYS A 40 -12.41 -5.99 -14.98
N ASP A 41 -12.83 -5.09 -14.11
CA ASP A 41 -13.71 -5.40 -12.96
C ASP A 41 -13.11 -6.39 -11.96
N PHE A 42 -11.78 -6.44 -11.85
CA PHE A 42 -11.02 -7.28 -10.90
C PHE A 42 -11.23 -8.79 -11.14
N LYS A 43 -11.24 -9.19 -12.42
CA LYS A 43 -11.46 -10.57 -12.88
C LYS A 43 -10.26 -11.12 -13.66
N GLY A 44 -10.35 -12.39 -14.03
CA GLY A 44 -9.33 -13.04 -14.85
C GLY A 44 -8.11 -13.51 -14.05
N GLU A 45 -7.03 -13.78 -14.78
CA GLU A 45 -5.72 -14.15 -14.23
C GLU A 45 -5.20 -13.06 -13.28
N LYS A 46 -4.46 -13.47 -12.24
CA LYS A 46 -4.00 -12.56 -11.18
C LYS A 46 -2.51 -12.69 -10.95
N TRP A 47 -1.84 -11.55 -10.86
CA TRP A 47 -0.48 -11.43 -10.34
C TRP A 47 -0.52 -10.67 -9.02
N GLN A 48 -0.10 -11.33 -7.94
CA GLN A 48 -0.19 -10.78 -6.58
C GLN A 48 1.20 -10.57 -5.97
N PHE A 49 1.41 -9.38 -5.42
CA PHE A 49 2.64 -8.97 -4.75
C PHE A 49 2.32 -8.67 -3.29
N HIS A 50 2.83 -9.52 -2.39
CA HIS A 50 2.69 -9.38 -0.94
C HIS A 50 3.85 -8.55 -0.39
N ARG A 51 3.73 -7.22 -0.53
CA ARG A 51 4.66 -6.24 0.03
C ARG A 51 4.02 -4.87 0.18
N THR A 52 4.41 -4.18 1.25
CA THR A 52 4.29 -2.73 1.34
C THR A 52 5.32 -2.10 0.42
N LEU A 53 4.91 -1.14 -0.41
CA LEU A 53 5.81 -0.45 -1.32
C LEU A 53 6.66 0.56 -0.56
N GLU A 54 7.95 0.57 -0.85
CA GLU A 54 8.83 1.64 -0.40
C GLU A 54 8.53 2.93 -1.19
N PRO A 55 8.37 4.07 -0.50
CA PRO A 55 8.18 5.36 -1.15
C PRO A 55 9.28 5.68 -2.16
N GLN A 56 8.90 6.16 -3.34
CA GLN A 56 9.81 6.55 -4.42
C GLN A 56 10.69 5.41 -4.99
N TYR A 57 10.38 4.14 -4.67
CA TYR A 57 10.99 3.00 -5.33
C TYR A 57 10.20 2.65 -6.59
N CYS A 58 10.87 2.68 -7.72
CA CYS A 58 10.32 2.22 -8.98
C CYS A 58 10.53 0.73 -9.15
N TYR A 59 9.45 -0.03 -9.30
CA TYR A 59 9.51 -1.48 -9.43
C TYR A 59 9.19 -1.91 -10.86
N ASN A 60 10.10 -2.68 -11.46
CA ASN A 60 9.98 -3.21 -12.82
C ASN A 60 9.39 -4.63 -12.88
N ASP A 61 8.82 -5.11 -11.77
CA ASP A 61 8.27 -6.45 -11.64
C ASP A 61 7.34 -6.79 -12.82
N ASN A 62 7.42 -8.03 -13.31
CA ASN A 62 6.52 -8.49 -14.35
C ASN A 62 5.08 -8.67 -13.82
N VAL A 63 4.20 -7.74 -14.16
CA VAL A 63 2.78 -7.73 -13.79
C VAL A 63 1.86 -8.35 -14.85
N GLY A 64 2.42 -9.03 -15.85
CA GLY A 64 1.67 -9.58 -16.97
C GLY A 64 1.10 -8.50 -17.89
N LYS A 65 -0.19 -8.62 -18.20
CA LYS A 65 -0.97 -7.67 -19.01
C LYS A 65 -2.23 -7.32 -18.22
N PRO A 66 -2.16 -6.33 -17.31
CA PRO A 66 -3.30 -6.02 -16.47
C PRO A 66 -4.32 -5.12 -17.17
N SER A 67 -5.59 -5.36 -16.87
CA SER A 67 -6.75 -4.54 -17.25
C SER A 67 -7.47 -3.91 -16.04
N SER A 68 -7.20 -4.39 -14.82
CA SER A 68 -7.62 -3.72 -13.58
C SER A 68 -6.65 -4.02 -12.43
N ILE A 69 -6.66 -3.18 -11.39
CA ILE A 69 -5.68 -3.27 -10.30
C ILE A 69 -6.36 -2.94 -8.96
N THR A 70 -5.98 -3.67 -7.91
CA THR A 70 -6.33 -3.32 -6.53
C THR A 70 -5.09 -3.28 -5.64
N TRP A 71 -5.18 -2.51 -4.55
CA TRP A 71 -4.18 -2.53 -3.49
C TRP A 71 -4.84 -2.45 -2.11
N ARG A 72 -4.15 -2.96 -1.09
CA ARG A 72 -4.50 -2.81 0.32
C ARG A 72 -3.26 -2.67 1.18
N ASN A 73 -3.45 -2.11 2.38
CA ASN A 73 -2.40 -1.96 3.41
C ASN A 73 -1.13 -1.23 2.93
N GLN A 74 -1.27 -0.31 1.98
CA GLN A 74 -0.19 0.56 1.53
C GLN A 74 -0.13 1.84 2.38
N ILE A 75 1.00 2.55 2.31
CA ILE A 75 1.19 3.86 2.94
C ILE A 75 0.12 4.83 2.43
N LYS A 76 -0.58 5.51 3.34
CA LYS A 76 -1.72 6.39 3.03
C LYS A 76 -1.38 7.87 3.02
N THR A 77 -0.31 8.26 3.71
CA THR A 77 0.08 9.65 3.96
C THR A 77 1.23 10.08 3.08
N GLY A 78 1.20 11.33 2.59
CA GLY A 78 2.22 11.89 1.69
C GLY A 78 1.99 13.38 1.38
N ASN A 79 2.74 13.92 0.43
CA ASN A 79 2.74 15.35 0.08
C ASN A 79 1.62 15.74 -0.88
N PHE A 80 0.89 14.78 -1.45
CA PHE A 80 -0.23 15.05 -2.36
C PHE A 80 -1.51 15.35 -1.55
N GLY A 81 -1.60 16.56 -0.98
CA GLY A 81 -2.72 16.95 -0.13
C GLY A 81 -2.81 16.11 1.15
N GLY A 82 -1.66 15.76 1.73
CA GLY A 82 -1.58 14.90 2.92
C GLY A 82 -1.66 13.40 2.64
N LYS A 83 -1.77 12.98 1.37
CA LYS A 83 -1.95 11.59 0.95
C LYS A 83 -0.84 11.09 0.03
N ALA A 84 -0.67 9.77 0.00
CA ALA A 84 0.17 9.08 -0.97
C ALA A 84 -0.64 8.56 -2.16
N LYS A 85 0.04 8.27 -3.28
CA LYS A 85 -0.54 7.66 -4.48
C LYS A 85 0.23 6.42 -4.89
N ILE A 86 -0.37 5.55 -5.70
CA ILE A 86 0.37 4.54 -6.48
C ILE A 86 0.28 4.94 -7.94
N ALA A 87 1.44 5.07 -8.58
CA ALA A 87 1.57 5.35 -9.99
C ALA A 87 1.89 4.09 -10.78
N PHE A 88 1.30 3.97 -11.96
CA PHE A 88 1.51 2.89 -12.91
C PHE A 88 1.99 3.48 -14.24
N PHE A 89 3.07 2.94 -14.77
CA PHE A 89 3.81 3.48 -15.90
C PHE A 89 3.81 2.51 -17.08
N THR A 90 3.75 3.03 -18.30
CA THR A 90 3.71 2.20 -19.52
C THR A 90 5.09 1.74 -20.02
N LYS A 91 6.17 2.20 -19.40
CA LYS A 91 7.54 1.77 -19.69
C LYS A 91 8.27 1.46 -18.38
N HIS A 92 9.29 0.61 -18.49
CA HIS A 92 10.21 0.34 -17.40
C HIS A 92 10.89 1.61 -16.87
N ASP A 93 11.43 1.49 -15.65
CA ASP A 93 12.13 2.55 -14.92
C ASP A 93 11.25 3.78 -14.64
N CYS A 94 9.93 3.57 -14.51
CA CYS A 94 8.94 4.61 -14.19
C CYS A 94 8.92 5.74 -15.21
N LYS A 95 8.92 5.35 -16.49
CA LYS A 95 8.92 6.24 -17.65
C LYS A 95 7.66 6.06 -18.49
N GLY A 96 7.52 6.92 -19.49
CA GLY A 96 6.40 6.86 -20.43
C GLY A 96 5.14 7.47 -19.84
N LYS A 97 3.98 7.00 -20.29
CA LYS A 97 2.70 7.49 -19.79
C LYS A 97 2.49 6.94 -18.39
N ALA A 98 2.05 7.79 -17.48
CA ALA A 98 1.81 7.43 -16.08
C ALA A 98 0.43 7.89 -15.64
N LEU A 99 -0.22 7.08 -14.83
CA LEU A 99 -1.43 7.45 -14.09
C LEU A 99 -1.28 7.04 -12.64
N ALA A 100 -1.86 7.83 -11.74
CA ALA A 100 -1.72 7.60 -10.32
C ALA A 100 -3.01 7.88 -9.58
N TRP A 101 -3.33 6.98 -8.66
CA TRP A 101 -4.52 7.01 -7.81
C TRP A 101 -4.12 7.09 -6.35
N PHE A 102 -4.93 7.74 -5.51
CA PHE A 102 -4.60 7.82 -4.09
C PHE A 102 -4.63 6.43 -3.47
N THR A 103 -3.68 6.12 -2.58
CA THR A 103 -3.65 4.81 -1.89
C THR A 103 -4.87 4.58 -0.99
N THR A 104 -5.62 5.65 -0.69
CA THR A 104 -6.90 5.60 0.03
C THR A 104 -8.11 5.27 -0.86
N GLU A 105 -7.97 5.34 -2.18
CA GLU A 105 -9.04 4.91 -3.09
C GLU A 105 -9.27 3.41 -2.99
N LYS A 106 -10.51 3.02 -3.22
CA LYS A 106 -10.95 1.63 -3.30
C LYS A 106 -11.54 1.41 -4.68
N ASP A 107 -11.48 0.18 -5.15
CA ASP A 107 -12.13 -0.23 -6.40
C ASP A 107 -11.70 0.57 -7.63
N PHE A 108 -10.45 1.05 -7.65
CA PHE A 108 -9.81 1.73 -8.77
C PHE A 108 -8.36 1.26 -8.92
N PRO A 109 -7.80 1.22 -10.15
CA PRO A 109 -8.49 1.34 -11.43
C PRO A 109 -9.25 0.05 -11.81
N ARG A 110 -10.56 0.19 -12.05
CA ARG A 110 -11.47 -0.92 -12.42
C ARG A 110 -11.38 -1.32 -13.90
N ASN A 111 -11.00 -0.38 -14.77
CA ASN A 111 -10.84 -0.62 -16.20
C ASN A 111 -9.77 0.32 -16.77
N LEU A 112 -8.58 -0.21 -17.03
CA LEU A 112 -7.43 0.54 -17.55
C LEU A 112 -7.60 0.97 -19.02
N GLU A 113 -8.60 0.46 -19.73
CA GLU A 113 -8.92 0.86 -21.10
C GLU A 113 -9.43 2.30 -21.15
N LEU A 114 -10.27 2.69 -20.19
CA LEU A 114 -10.79 4.06 -20.06
C LEU A 114 -9.65 5.08 -19.87
N ASP A 115 -8.59 4.62 -19.21
CA ASP A 115 -7.37 5.35 -18.92
C ASP A 115 -6.34 5.29 -20.06
N ARG A 116 -6.62 4.50 -21.11
CA ARG A 116 -5.74 4.20 -22.25
C ARG A 116 -4.34 3.74 -21.81
N ILE A 117 -4.27 2.89 -20.79
CA ILE A 117 -3.05 2.18 -20.35
C ILE A 117 -3.27 0.67 -20.17
N ASP A 118 -4.41 0.17 -20.67
CA ASP A 118 -4.76 -1.25 -20.67
C ASP A 118 -3.63 -2.11 -21.22
N ASN A 119 -3.33 -3.20 -20.52
CA ASN A 119 -2.30 -4.18 -20.89
C ASN A 119 -0.88 -3.61 -21.08
N GLN A 120 -0.63 -2.38 -20.64
CA GLN A 120 0.60 -1.64 -20.92
C GLN A 120 1.44 -1.36 -19.67
N VAL A 121 0.99 -1.70 -18.46
CA VAL A 121 1.76 -1.45 -17.23
C VAL A 121 3.08 -2.24 -17.27
N LYS A 122 4.20 -1.53 -17.09
CA LYS A 122 5.57 -2.08 -17.09
C LYS A 122 6.37 -1.76 -15.83
N SER A 123 5.94 -0.75 -15.08
CA SER A 123 6.49 -0.49 -13.76
C SER A 123 5.49 0.28 -12.90
N PHE A 124 5.70 0.29 -11.59
CA PHE A 124 4.86 1.01 -10.64
C PHE A 124 5.67 1.57 -9.48
N MET A 125 5.13 2.59 -8.82
CA MET A 125 5.81 3.30 -7.72
C MET A 125 4.80 3.86 -6.74
N LEU A 126 5.12 3.78 -5.45
CA LEU A 126 4.41 4.52 -4.41
C LEU A 126 4.93 5.97 -4.40
N LEU A 127 4.05 6.91 -4.75
CA LEU A 127 4.34 8.34 -4.70
C LEU A 127 3.99 8.88 -3.31
N GLN A 128 5.00 9.12 -2.49
CA GLN A 128 4.81 9.80 -1.21
C GLN A 128 5.18 11.28 -1.29
N THR A 129 6.27 11.61 -1.98
CA THR A 129 6.84 12.96 -1.95
C THR A 129 6.82 13.65 -3.31
N SER A 130 7.09 12.92 -4.40
CA SER A 130 7.18 13.47 -5.75
C SER A 130 6.83 12.43 -6.83
N TRP A 131 6.91 12.82 -8.10
CA TRP A 131 6.78 11.92 -9.26
C TRP A 131 8.11 11.28 -9.69
N LEU A 132 9.22 11.63 -9.04
CA LEU A 132 10.55 11.13 -9.40
C LEU A 132 10.91 9.90 -8.55
N PRO A 133 11.47 8.84 -9.16
CA PRO A 133 12.01 7.72 -8.40
C PRO A 133 13.34 8.11 -7.76
N ASP A 134 13.52 7.70 -6.51
CA ASP A 134 14.80 7.79 -5.79
C ASP A 134 15.64 6.52 -6.05
N VAL A 135 14.95 5.38 -6.24
CA VAL A 135 15.57 4.07 -6.49
C VAL A 135 14.84 3.37 -7.63
N ILE A 136 15.59 2.70 -8.50
CA ILE A 136 15.05 1.81 -9.53
C ILE A 136 15.37 0.38 -9.14
N VAL A 137 14.33 -0.38 -8.83
CA VAL A 137 14.39 -1.81 -8.59
C VAL A 137 14.19 -2.53 -9.92
N ARG A 138 15.21 -3.25 -10.34
CA ARG A 138 15.16 -4.12 -11.52
C ARG A 138 15.06 -5.54 -11.04
N ASP A 139 14.23 -6.35 -11.69
CA ASP A 139 14.21 -7.78 -11.45
C ASP A 139 15.63 -8.32 -11.62
N VAL A 140 16.11 -9.05 -10.60
CA VAL A 140 17.27 -9.90 -10.75
C VAL A 140 16.75 -11.14 -11.47
N VAL A 141 17.05 -11.21 -12.77
CA VAL A 141 16.73 -12.36 -13.64
C VAL A 141 17.20 -13.67 -13.02
#